data_AF-A0A3N5FK07-F1
#
_entry.id   AF-A0A3N5FK07-F1
#
_cell.length_a   1.000
_cell.length_b   1.000
_cell.length_c   1.000
_cell.angle_alpha   90.00
_cell.angle_beta   90.00
_cell.angle_gamma   90.00
#
_symmetry.space_group_name_H-M   'P 1'
#
loop_
_entity.id
_entity.type
_entity.pdbx_description
1 polymer ?
#
loop_
_entity_poly.entity_id
_entity_poly.type
_entity_poly.pdbx_seq_one_letter_code
_entity_poly.pdbx_strand_id
1 'polypeptide(L)'
;MGDAGASLQGSRPVKAARAPRRPVPARRPAPRARSAPTGLATRLAGRLATRLAICAALAGVAAPAAAQLRAFEFVLDNDQFAFTPPGEERWYTSGGFIRAAFDAPAGSADARLAAAWCRVVFGCDRDARIYRVLSLNQTIHTPGLPASTTAPQPYDRPYAAALTLGADSVVIGPSTRQTLSLRLGAIGPAALGEPVQNGIHRVLGQSPTLGWGWQVRAQPVVQLGWSRLSAFGGAGSGPDVVLRTAVLAGNPVTEAALGAMLRFGRRPSGPTWPGETLGAREPDGWYGFAGLEGRAIARDALIDGRPYGYASRIEREPFAGSAFVGVSFGAFADWRLDFSLALHSVPFASPIEPATMKPQRIGTIGLRWQPAR
;
A
#
# COMPACT_ATOMS: atom_id res chain seq x y z
N MET A 1 17.54 -86.43 -19.43
CA MET A 1 17.39 -87.61 -18.55
C MET A 1 16.31 -87.21 -17.57
N GLY A 2 15.05 -87.58 -17.76
CA GLY A 2 14.50 -88.94 -17.67
C GLY A 2 13.35 -88.79 -16.67
N ASP A 3 12.11 -88.87 -17.14
CA ASP A 3 11.16 -89.96 -16.86
C ASP A 3 10.87 -90.15 -15.35
N ALA A 4 9.68 -89.82 -14.85
CA ALA A 4 8.37 -90.48 -15.03
C ALA A 4 8.14 -91.66 -14.05
N GLY A 5 6.92 -91.70 -13.48
CA GLY A 5 6.34 -92.81 -12.71
C GLY A 5 5.88 -92.37 -11.32
N ALA A 6 4.66 -92.61 -10.83
CA ALA A 6 3.54 -93.46 -11.24
C ALA A 6 2.26 -92.90 -10.55
N SER A 7 1.10 -92.78 -11.22
CA SER A 7 0.03 -93.80 -11.41
C SER A 7 -0.64 -94.21 -10.07
N LEU A 8 -1.95 -94.34 -9.87
CA LEU A 8 -3.16 -94.36 -10.71
C LEU A 8 -4.38 -94.53 -9.76
N GLN A 9 -5.60 -94.41 -10.33
CA GLN A 9 -6.95 -94.75 -9.81
C GLN A 9 -7.74 -93.60 -9.15
N GLY A 10 -8.95 -93.23 -9.58
CA GLY A 10 -9.85 -93.78 -10.60
C GLY A 10 -10.99 -92.80 -10.97
N SER A 11 -11.42 -92.95 -12.23
CA SER A 11 -12.68 -92.61 -12.93
C SER A 11 -13.97 -92.50 -12.08
N ARG A 12 -15.06 -91.77 -12.40
CA ARG A 12 -15.66 -90.99 -13.54
C ARG A 12 -17.05 -90.45 -12.99
N PRO A 13 -17.97 -89.78 -13.72
CA PRO A 13 -17.90 -88.46 -14.36
C PRO A 13 -19.18 -87.57 -14.17
N VAL A 14 -19.13 -86.34 -14.71
CA VAL A 14 -20.23 -85.44 -15.17
C VAL A 14 -21.23 -84.82 -14.17
N LYS A 15 -21.12 -83.50 -13.98
CA LYS A 15 -22.17 -82.52 -14.35
C LYS A 15 -21.58 -81.11 -14.40
N ALA A 16 -21.45 -80.56 -15.61
CA ALA A 16 -21.18 -79.14 -15.82
C ALA A 16 -22.47 -78.35 -15.63
N ALA A 17 -22.46 -77.31 -14.79
CA ALA A 17 -23.04 -76.01 -15.10
C ALA A 17 -22.86 -74.97 -13.98
N ARG A 18 -22.63 -73.73 -14.44
CA ARG A 18 -22.71 -72.42 -13.78
C ARG A 18 -21.49 -71.95 -12.97
N ALA A 19 -20.77 -71.02 -13.61
CA ALA A 19 -19.91 -70.03 -12.97
C ALA A 19 -20.67 -69.25 -11.87
N PRO A 20 -20.03 -68.95 -10.72
CA PRO A 20 -20.63 -68.12 -9.69
C PRO A 20 -20.74 -66.67 -10.16
N ARG A 21 -21.95 -66.10 -10.04
CA ARG A 21 -22.22 -64.67 -10.23
C ARG A 21 -21.36 -63.88 -9.24
N ARG A 22 -20.57 -62.92 -9.75
CA ARG A 22 -19.90 -61.90 -8.94
C ARG A 22 -20.93 -61.19 -8.05
N PRO A 23 -20.67 -61.04 -6.74
CA PRO A 23 -21.56 -60.29 -5.86
C PRO A 23 -21.52 -58.80 -6.23
N VAL A 24 -22.70 -58.22 -6.44
CA VAL A 24 -22.90 -56.78 -6.58
C VAL A 24 -22.56 -56.13 -5.24
N PRO A 25 -21.65 -55.13 -5.17
CA PRO A 25 -21.41 -54.41 -3.92
C PRO A 25 -22.67 -53.62 -3.53
N ALA A 26 -23.12 -53.83 -2.29
CA ALA A 26 -24.24 -53.12 -1.70
C ALA A 26 -24.03 -51.60 -1.78
N ARG A 27 -25.04 -50.88 -2.25
CA ARG A 27 -25.10 -49.40 -2.22
C ARG A 27 -24.90 -48.95 -0.76
N ARG A 28 -23.78 -48.28 -0.49
CA ARG A 28 -23.60 -47.52 0.76
C ARG A 28 -24.71 -46.46 0.85
N PRO A 29 -25.36 -46.28 2.01
CA PRO A 29 -26.31 -45.19 2.20
C PRO A 29 -25.57 -43.85 2.06
N ALA A 30 -26.19 -42.92 1.35
CA ALA A 30 -25.67 -41.57 1.16
C ALA A 30 -25.43 -40.88 2.51
N PRO A 31 -24.35 -40.09 2.66
CA PRO A 31 -24.14 -39.30 3.87
C PRO A 31 -25.29 -38.30 4.02
N ARG A 32 -25.97 -38.33 5.18
CA ARG A 32 -26.94 -37.30 5.56
C ARG A 32 -26.23 -35.94 5.54
N ALA A 33 -26.73 -35.03 4.71
CA ALA A 33 -26.30 -33.65 4.68
C ALA A 33 -26.49 -33.04 6.07
N ARG A 34 -25.39 -32.74 6.76
CA ARG A 34 -25.42 -31.88 7.94
C ARG A 34 -25.70 -30.47 7.43
N SER A 35 -26.86 -29.94 7.75
CA SER A 35 -27.16 -28.52 7.56
C SER A 35 -26.11 -27.69 8.31
N ALA A 36 -25.41 -26.84 7.56
CA ALA A 36 -24.48 -25.88 8.13
C ALA A 36 -25.24 -24.94 9.09
N PRO A 37 -24.67 -24.55 10.24
CA PRO A 37 -25.33 -23.62 11.14
C PRO A 37 -25.37 -22.23 10.48
N THR A 38 -26.56 -21.86 10.00
CA THR A 38 -26.95 -20.56 9.43
C THR A 38 -26.75 -19.37 10.38
N GLY A 39 -26.22 -19.58 11.59
CA GLY A 39 -25.96 -18.56 12.61
C GLY A 39 -24.52 -18.01 12.64
N LEU A 40 -23.55 -18.60 11.93
CA LEU A 40 -22.16 -18.10 11.98
C LEU A 40 -21.93 -16.91 11.04
N ALA A 41 -22.54 -16.93 9.84
CA ALA A 41 -22.45 -15.85 8.86
C ALA A 41 -23.16 -14.56 9.35
N THR A 42 -24.30 -14.70 10.04
CA THR A 42 -25.04 -13.59 10.65
C THR A 42 -24.32 -12.99 11.86
N ARG A 43 -23.56 -13.77 12.63
CA ARG A 43 -22.73 -13.27 13.75
C ARG A 43 -21.44 -12.56 13.29
N LEU A 44 -20.87 -12.94 12.14
CA LEU A 44 -19.74 -12.25 11.50
C LEU A 44 -20.16 -10.94 10.83
N ALA A 45 -21.33 -10.91 10.17
CA ALA A 45 -21.90 -9.69 9.60
C ALA A 45 -22.26 -8.65 10.69
N GLY A 46 -22.80 -9.10 11.82
CA GLY A 46 -23.10 -8.23 12.97
C GLY A 46 -21.85 -7.61 13.60
N ARG A 47 -20.75 -8.36 13.72
CA ARG A 47 -19.47 -7.85 14.28
C ARG A 47 -18.72 -6.92 13.32
N LEU A 48 -18.90 -7.08 12.01
CA LEU A 48 -18.36 -6.17 11.00
C LEU A 48 -19.14 -4.84 11.01
N ALA A 49 -20.47 -4.89 11.13
CA ALA A 49 -21.31 -3.70 11.24
C ALA A 49 -21.03 -2.89 12.53
N THR A 50 -20.81 -3.55 13.68
CA THR A 50 -20.45 -2.86 14.93
C THR A 50 -19.03 -2.27 14.89
N ARG A 51 -18.08 -2.88 14.18
CA ARG A 51 -16.73 -2.33 14.00
C ARG A 51 -16.68 -1.19 12.98
N LEU A 52 -17.48 -1.25 11.91
CA LEU A 52 -17.70 -0.13 11.00
C LEU A 52 -18.42 1.04 11.69
N ALA A 53 -19.36 0.76 12.61
CA ALA A 53 -20.00 1.78 13.42
C ALA A 53 -19.04 2.47 14.41
N ILE A 54 -18.04 1.76 14.93
CA ILE A 54 -16.99 2.34 15.77
C ILE A 54 -15.98 3.15 14.92
N CYS A 55 -15.66 2.70 13.71
CA CYS A 55 -14.89 3.51 12.75
C CYS A 55 -15.66 4.76 12.29
N ALA A 56 -16.98 4.68 12.12
CA ALA A 56 -17.84 5.83 11.85
C ALA A 56 -17.99 6.76 13.07
N ALA A 57 -17.98 6.22 14.30
CA ALA A 57 -18.01 6.99 15.54
C ALA A 57 -16.66 7.69 15.83
N LEU A 58 -15.53 7.11 15.41
CA LEU A 58 -14.20 7.76 15.46
C LEU A 58 -13.96 8.70 14.26
N ALA A 59 -14.66 8.49 13.13
CA ALA A 59 -14.81 9.50 12.08
C ALA A 59 -15.76 10.66 12.49
N GLY A 60 -16.38 10.55 13.67
CA GLY A 60 -17.12 11.61 14.36
C GLY A 60 -16.27 12.77 14.87
N VAL A 61 -15.08 13.01 14.30
CA VAL A 61 -14.52 14.37 14.23
C VAL A 61 -15.42 15.13 13.27
N ALA A 62 -16.54 15.63 13.81
CA ALA A 62 -17.64 16.30 13.14
C ALA A 62 -17.27 16.77 11.73
N ALA A 63 -17.68 16.01 10.70
CA ALA A 63 -17.68 16.53 9.35
C ALA A 63 -18.52 17.82 9.43
N PRO A 64 -17.93 19.02 9.22
CA PRO A 64 -18.71 20.24 9.25
C PRO A 64 -19.74 20.07 8.15
N ALA A 65 -21.01 20.29 8.47
CA ALA A 65 -22.13 20.23 7.53
C ALA A 65 -22.04 21.29 6.38
N ALA A 66 -20.86 21.85 6.12
CA ALA A 66 -20.56 22.89 5.14
C ALA A 66 -19.18 22.75 4.45
N ALA A 67 -18.44 21.64 4.64
CA ALA A 67 -17.14 21.48 3.99
C ALA A 67 -17.30 21.05 2.52
N GLN A 68 -17.08 21.98 1.59
CA GLN A 68 -17.18 21.71 0.15
C GLN A 68 -15.98 20.86 -0.31
N LEU A 69 -16.27 19.71 -0.95
CA LEU A 69 -15.25 18.89 -1.60
C LEU A 69 -14.61 19.69 -2.75
N ARG A 70 -13.29 19.77 -2.75
CA ARG A 70 -12.50 20.52 -3.74
C ARG A 70 -11.68 19.66 -4.66
N ALA A 71 -11.22 18.53 -4.18
CA ALA A 71 -10.48 17.62 -5.01
C ALA A 71 -10.53 16.21 -4.42
N PHE A 72 -10.38 15.25 -5.30
CA PHE A 72 -10.29 13.83 -4.99
C PHE A 72 -9.08 13.27 -5.72
N GLU A 73 -8.36 12.37 -5.10
CA GLU A 73 -7.23 11.71 -5.71
C GLU A 73 -7.17 10.26 -5.29
N PHE A 74 -6.90 9.41 -6.29
CA PHE A 74 -6.61 8.00 -6.12
C PHE A 74 -5.24 7.75 -6.73
N VAL A 75 -4.36 7.12 -5.96
CA VAL A 75 -3.04 6.72 -6.42
C VAL A 75 -2.83 5.26 -6.08
N LEU A 76 -2.23 4.55 -7.04
CA LEU A 76 -1.75 3.21 -6.89
C LEU A 76 -0.32 3.15 -7.40
N ASP A 77 0.56 2.56 -6.61
CA ASP A 77 1.90 2.22 -7.04
C ASP A 77 2.15 0.72 -6.95
N ASN A 78 3.03 0.25 -7.82
CA ASN A 78 3.35 -1.16 -7.96
C ASN A 78 4.71 -1.32 -8.64
N ASP A 79 5.47 -2.33 -8.25
CA ASP A 79 6.73 -2.68 -8.91
C ASP A 79 6.53 -3.18 -10.36
N GLN A 80 5.37 -3.75 -10.67
CA GLN A 80 4.98 -4.16 -12.04
C GLN A 80 4.80 -2.97 -12.98
N PHE A 81 4.42 -1.79 -12.47
CA PHE A 81 4.27 -0.58 -13.31
C PHE A 81 5.60 -0.03 -13.79
N ALA A 82 6.73 -0.52 -13.26
CA ALA A 82 8.08 -0.14 -13.67
C ALA A 82 8.71 -1.08 -14.72
N PHE A 83 7.90 -1.89 -15.41
CA PHE A 83 8.37 -2.90 -16.39
C PHE A 83 9.35 -3.92 -15.78
N THR A 84 9.16 -4.23 -14.51
CA THR A 84 9.95 -5.26 -13.80
C THR A 84 9.65 -6.64 -14.42
N PRO A 85 10.67 -7.44 -14.78
CA PRO A 85 10.43 -8.77 -15.31
C PRO A 85 9.60 -9.64 -14.35
N PRO A 86 8.70 -10.50 -14.87
CA PRO A 86 7.96 -11.45 -14.03
C PRO A 86 8.91 -12.30 -13.18
N GLY A 87 8.64 -12.39 -11.87
CA GLY A 87 9.47 -13.14 -10.92
C GLY A 87 10.60 -12.34 -10.26
N GLU A 88 10.77 -11.06 -10.60
CA GLU A 88 11.66 -10.13 -9.89
C GLU A 88 10.93 -9.21 -8.88
N GLU A 89 9.69 -9.55 -8.51
CA GLU A 89 8.93 -8.88 -7.45
C GLU A 89 9.64 -9.05 -6.10
N ARG A 90 10.17 -7.98 -5.55
CA ARG A 90 10.88 -8.01 -4.25
C ARG A 90 10.63 -6.73 -3.47
N TRP A 91 10.63 -6.87 -2.16
CA TRP A 91 10.75 -5.83 -1.15
C TRP A 91 9.61 -4.82 -0.98
N TYR A 92 8.93 -4.42 -2.03
CA TYR A 92 7.71 -3.63 -1.98
C TYR A 92 6.84 -4.06 -3.14
N THR A 93 5.64 -4.53 -2.84
CA THR A 93 4.75 -5.05 -3.90
C THR A 93 3.77 -4.00 -4.35
N SER A 94 3.17 -3.28 -3.41
CA SER A 94 2.16 -2.29 -3.73
C SER A 94 1.87 -1.34 -2.58
N GLY A 95 1.34 -0.20 -2.94
CA GLY A 95 0.68 0.69 -2.03
C GLY A 95 -0.25 1.61 -2.79
N GLY A 96 -1.05 2.33 -2.04
CA GLY A 96 -2.01 3.22 -2.63
C GLY A 96 -2.73 4.02 -1.60
N PHE A 97 -3.30 5.12 -2.06
CA PHE A 97 -4.09 5.99 -1.23
C PHE A 97 -5.28 6.56 -1.97
N ILE A 98 -6.31 6.85 -1.19
CA ILE A 98 -7.44 7.67 -1.58
C ILE A 98 -7.41 8.92 -0.71
N ARG A 99 -7.57 10.09 -1.33
CA ARG A 99 -7.57 11.38 -0.64
C ARG A 99 -8.69 12.28 -1.12
N ALA A 100 -9.25 13.02 -0.18
CA ALA A 100 -10.27 14.02 -0.44
C ALA A 100 -9.88 15.34 0.24
N ALA A 101 -9.83 16.42 -0.53
CA ALA A 101 -9.52 17.75 -0.04
C ALA A 101 -10.80 18.58 0.11
N PHE A 102 -10.89 19.30 1.22
CA PHE A 102 -12.00 20.17 1.58
C PHE A 102 -11.46 21.56 1.92
N ASP A 103 -12.20 22.61 1.58
CA ASP A 103 -11.85 23.95 2.06
C ASP A 103 -11.91 24.02 3.59
N ALA A 104 -11.04 24.86 4.15
CA ALA A 104 -11.14 25.34 5.51
C ALA A 104 -11.50 26.84 5.51
N PRO A 105 -12.80 27.21 5.52
CA PRO A 105 -13.23 28.60 5.51
C PRO A 105 -12.64 29.40 6.68
N ALA A 106 -12.51 30.71 6.51
CA ALA A 106 -12.08 31.62 7.56
C ALA A 106 -12.95 31.44 8.82
N GLY A 107 -12.30 31.39 9.99
CA GLY A 107 -13.00 31.18 11.26
C GLY A 107 -13.42 29.73 11.54
N SER A 108 -13.20 28.77 10.64
CA SER A 108 -13.41 27.34 10.93
C SER A 108 -12.40 26.80 11.95
N ALA A 109 -12.69 25.62 12.54
CA ALA A 109 -11.74 24.94 13.41
C ALA A 109 -10.43 24.60 12.68
N ASP A 110 -10.52 24.16 11.42
CA ASP A 110 -9.38 23.84 10.57
C ASP A 110 -8.52 25.09 10.30
N ALA A 111 -9.13 26.24 10.01
CA ALA A 111 -8.41 27.50 9.83
C ALA A 111 -7.75 27.99 11.12
N ARG A 112 -8.40 27.83 12.28
CA ARG A 112 -7.80 28.16 13.59
C ARG A 112 -6.62 27.24 13.93
N LEU A 113 -6.73 25.95 13.65
CA LEU A 113 -5.65 24.98 13.84
C LEU A 113 -4.47 25.35 12.95
N ALA A 114 -4.71 25.61 11.66
CA ALA A 114 -3.70 26.09 10.72
C ALA A 114 -2.97 27.34 11.22
N ALA A 115 -3.72 28.37 11.61
CA ALA A 115 -3.14 29.59 12.17
C ALA A 115 -2.33 29.32 13.44
N ALA A 116 -2.77 28.40 14.31
CA ALA A 116 -2.06 28.06 15.54
C ALA A 116 -0.71 27.39 15.27
N TRP A 117 -0.67 26.35 14.43
CA TRP A 117 0.60 25.65 14.16
C TRP A 117 1.52 26.46 13.23
N CYS A 118 0.99 27.27 12.31
CA CYS A 118 1.79 28.17 11.47
C CYS A 118 2.58 29.21 12.29
N ARG A 119 2.08 29.63 13.45
CA ARG A 119 2.83 30.53 14.36
C ARG A 119 4.03 29.85 15.02
N VAL A 120 4.01 28.52 15.14
CA VAL A 120 5.04 27.74 15.81
C VAL A 120 6.09 27.22 14.82
N VAL A 121 5.68 26.90 13.59
CA VAL A 121 6.52 26.23 12.59
C VAL A 121 6.84 27.16 11.42
N PHE A 122 8.01 27.81 11.44
CA PHE A 122 8.63 28.66 10.39
C PHE A 122 7.75 29.74 9.70
N GLY A 123 6.53 30.00 10.15
CA GLY A 123 5.60 30.91 9.50
C GLY A 123 5.00 30.35 8.20
N CYS A 124 3.76 30.73 7.92
CA CYS A 124 3.05 30.43 6.68
C CYS A 124 2.78 31.72 5.88
N ASP A 125 2.64 31.60 4.56
CA ASP A 125 2.33 32.74 3.69
C ASP A 125 1.00 33.39 4.10
N ARG A 126 0.94 34.73 4.13
CA ARG A 126 -0.23 35.49 4.63
C ARG A 126 -1.49 35.30 3.77
N ASP A 127 -1.33 35.13 2.46
CA ASP A 127 -2.42 34.94 1.49
C ASP A 127 -2.66 33.46 1.15
N ALA A 128 -2.23 32.56 2.03
CA ALA A 128 -2.34 31.12 1.79
C ALA A 128 -3.78 30.61 1.87
N ARG A 129 -4.12 29.69 0.98
CA ARG A 129 -5.36 28.90 1.06
C ARG A 129 -5.17 27.74 2.01
N ILE A 130 -6.20 27.43 2.79
CA ILE A 130 -6.17 26.38 3.81
C ILE A 130 -7.12 25.26 3.37
N TYR A 131 -6.61 24.03 3.39
CA TYR A 131 -7.37 22.82 3.10
C TYR A 131 -7.26 21.83 4.25
N ARG A 132 -8.33 21.08 4.47
CA ARG A 132 -8.27 19.80 5.19
C ARG A 132 -8.26 18.67 4.18
N VAL A 133 -7.32 17.74 4.31
CA VAL A 133 -7.28 16.53 3.49
C VAL A 133 -7.54 15.33 4.37
N LEU A 134 -8.47 14.48 3.98
CA LEU A 134 -8.70 13.18 4.60
C LEU A 134 -8.14 12.09 3.69
N SER A 135 -7.52 11.08 4.27
CA SER A 135 -6.86 10.02 3.51
C SER A 135 -7.11 8.62 4.08
N LEU A 136 -7.15 7.63 3.19
CA LEU A 136 -7.00 6.21 3.48
C LEU A 136 -5.79 5.72 2.70
N ASN A 137 -4.81 5.15 3.38
CA ASN A 137 -3.55 4.70 2.77
C ASN A 137 -3.23 3.27 3.20
N GLN A 138 -2.79 2.44 2.25
CA GLN A 138 -2.27 1.10 2.50
C GLN A 138 -0.90 0.95 1.85
N THR A 139 0.05 0.35 2.58
CA THR A 139 1.31 -0.14 2.00
C THR A 139 1.45 -1.63 2.25
N ILE A 140 2.00 -2.34 1.29
CA ILE A 140 2.19 -3.79 1.29
C ILE A 140 3.62 -4.09 0.87
N HIS A 141 4.28 -4.88 1.69
CA HIS A 141 5.65 -5.26 1.46
C HIS A 141 5.86 -6.76 1.64
N THR A 142 6.65 -7.34 0.74
CA THR A 142 6.95 -8.77 0.73
C THR A 142 8.44 -9.03 0.59
N PRO A 143 8.93 -10.18 1.07
CA PRO A 143 10.23 -10.69 0.70
C PRO A 143 10.33 -10.91 -0.82
N GLY A 144 11.55 -10.96 -1.35
CA GLY A 144 11.88 -11.20 -2.74
C GLY A 144 11.96 -12.67 -3.15
N LEU A 145 11.07 -13.50 -2.61
CA LEU A 145 11.07 -14.95 -2.82
C LEU A 145 9.80 -15.41 -3.55
N PRO A 146 9.82 -16.61 -4.17
CA PRO A 146 8.67 -17.12 -4.91
C PRO A 146 7.39 -17.14 -4.05
N ALA A 147 6.25 -16.80 -4.66
CA ALA A 147 4.96 -16.72 -3.97
C ALA A 147 4.54 -18.03 -3.25
N SER A 148 5.03 -19.18 -3.72
CA SER A 148 4.80 -20.51 -3.13
C SER A 148 5.58 -20.76 -1.82
N THR A 149 6.48 -19.86 -1.44
CA THR A 149 7.32 -20.02 -0.24
C THR A 149 6.48 -19.93 1.03
N THR A 150 6.48 -21.00 1.83
CA THR A 150 5.76 -21.10 3.12
C THR A 150 6.69 -21.06 4.34
N ALA A 151 8.00 -21.09 4.13
CA ALA A 151 8.98 -21.00 5.21
C ALA A 151 9.08 -19.56 5.76
N PRO A 152 9.51 -19.37 7.02
CA PRO A 152 9.85 -18.05 7.54
C PRO A 152 11.04 -17.44 6.78
N GLN A 153 11.09 -16.10 6.72
CA GLN A 153 12.11 -15.35 5.98
C GLN A 153 13.03 -14.54 6.91
N PRO A 154 14.00 -15.19 7.59
CA PRO A 154 14.89 -14.52 8.52
C PRO A 154 15.89 -13.58 7.84
N TYR A 155 16.29 -13.86 6.60
CA TYR A 155 17.35 -13.10 5.90
C TYR A 155 16.81 -12.13 4.85
N ASP A 156 15.51 -11.89 4.83
CA ASP A 156 14.89 -10.90 3.95
C ASP A 156 13.86 -10.14 4.77
N ARG A 157 13.32 -9.07 4.21
CA ARG A 157 12.29 -8.31 4.89
C ARG A 157 11.07 -9.19 5.19
N PRO A 158 10.43 -9.02 6.36
CA PRO A 158 9.19 -9.71 6.63
C PRO A 158 8.07 -9.25 5.68
N TYR A 159 7.07 -10.12 5.50
CA TYR A 159 5.76 -9.69 5.03
C TYR A 159 5.22 -8.62 5.99
N ALA A 160 4.80 -7.48 5.47
CA ALA A 160 4.27 -6.41 6.29
C ALA A 160 3.24 -5.61 5.51
N ALA A 161 2.19 -5.18 6.20
CA ALA A 161 1.28 -4.17 5.67
C ALA A 161 0.96 -3.15 6.75
N ALA A 162 0.75 -1.91 6.33
CA ALA A 162 0.22 -0.84 7.16
C ALA A 162 -1.04 -0.27 6.50
N LEU A 163 -2.09 -0.06 7.28
CA LEU A 163 -3.33 0.58 6.84
C LEU A 163 -3.61 1.76 7.77
N THR A 164 -3.77 2.94 7.21
CA THR A 164 -3.89 4.18 7.97
C THR A 164 -4.99 5.07 7.45
N LEU A 165 -5.74 5.68 8.36
CA LEU A 165 -6.54 6.87 8.12
C LEU A 165 -5.71 8.10 8.47
N GLY A 166 -5.74 9.12 7.61
CA GLY A 166 -5.00 10.36 7.82
C GLY A 166 -5.88 11.59 7.75
N ALA A 167 -5.48 12.62 8.50
CA ALA A 167 -6.02 13.96 8.43
C ALA A 167 -4.87 14.96 8.34
N ASP A 168 -4.90 15.79 7.30
CA ASP A 168 -3.87 16.78 7.02
C ASP A 168 -4.45 18.20 7.05
N SER A 169 -3.75 19.11 7.72
CA SER A 169 -3.94 20.55 7.64
C SER A 169 -2.92 21.10 6.64
N VAL A 170 -3.40 21.57 5.49
CA VAL A 170 -2.56 22.00 4.37
C VAL A 170 -2.71 23.50 4.17
N VAL A 171 -1.60 24.22 4.10
CA VAL A 171 -1.54 25.66 3.88
C VAL A 171 -0.72 25.93 2.62
N ILE A 172 -1.35 26.51 1.60
CA ILE A 172 -0.79 26.67 0.25
C ILE A 172 -0.77 28.14 -0.14
N GLY A 173 0.42 28.73 -0.19
CA GLY A 173 0.68 30.05 -0.75
C GLY A 173 1.29 29.99 -2.16
N PRO A 174 1.75 31.14 -2.69
CA PRO A 174 2.34 31.21 -4.02
C PRO A 174 3.69 30.48 -4.14
N SER A 175 4.52 30.54 -3.09
CA SER A 175 5.89 30.00 -3.11
C SER A 175 6.11 28.88 -2.11
N THR A 176 5.19 28.71 -1.16
CA THR A 176 5.30 27.68 -0.13
C THR A 176 4.02 26.84 -0.02
N ARG A 177 4.21 25.55 0.26
CA ARG A 177 3.15 24.65 0.73
C ARG A 177 3.65 24.02 2.02
N GLN A 178 2.83 24.04 3.06
CA GLN A 178 3.14 23.35 4.31
C GLN A 178 1.99 22.44 4.71
N THR A 179 2.34 21.27 5.24
CA THR A 179 1.37 20.26 5.66
C THR A 179 1.70 19.82 7.07
N LEU A 180 0.70 19.82 7.96
CA LEU A 180 0.74 19.09 9.22
C LEU A 180 -0.20 17.90 9.11
N SER A 181 0.26 16.70 9.45
CA SER A 181 -0.46 15.44 9.26
C SER A 181 -0.54 14.63 10.54
N LEU A 182 -1.68 13.98 10.74
CA LEU A 182 -1.90 12.94 11.74
C LEU A 182 -2.38 11.68 11.02
N ARG A 183 -1.74 10.54 11.28
CA ARG A 183 -2.14 9.24 10.77
C ARG A 183 -2.37 8.26 11.92
N LEU A 184 -3.46 7.51 11.83
CA LEU A 184 -3.87 6.49 12.80
C LEU A 184 -4.21 5.20 12.06
N GLY A 185 -3.89 4.04 12.63
CA GLY A 185 -4.17 2.78 11.96
C GLY A 185 -3.57 1.55 12.60
N ALA A 186 -3.13 0.60 11.77
CA ALA A 186 -2.51 -0.64 12.22
C ALA A 186 -1.44 -1.14 11.25
N ILE A 187 -0.47 -1.88 11.80
CA ILE A 187 0.47 -2.75 11.10
C ILE A 187 0.09 -4.21 11.37
N GLY A 188 0.35 -5.10 10.42
CA GLY A 188 0.16 -6.55 10.55
C GLY A 188 -1.19 -7.03 10.01
N PRO A 189 -1.79 -8.11 10.55
CA PRO A 189 -2.97 -8.73 9.93
C PRO A 189 -4.18 -7.80 9.76
N ALA A 190 -4.35 -6.84 10.68
CA ALA A 190 -5.43 -5.85 10.61
C ALA A 190 -5.26 -4.84 9.46
N ALA A 191 -4.06 -4.73 8.89
CA ALA A 191 -3.78 -3.90 7.73
C ALA A 191 -4.17 -4.57 6.40
N LEU A 192 -4.71 -5.79 6.42
CA LEU A 192 -5.30 -6.47 5.26
C LEU A 192 -4.34 -6.69 4.09
N GLY A 193 -3.04 -6.84 4.35
CA GLY A 193 -2.03 -7.09 3.29
C GLY A 193 -2.31 -8.37 2.50
N GLU A 194 -2.42 -9.51 3.18
CA GLU A 194 -2.73 -10.81 2.56
C GLU A 194 -3.99 -10.80 1.70
N PRO A 195 -5.18 -10.41 2.22
CA PRO A 195 -6.40 -10.48 1.43
C PRO A 195 -6.39 -9.50 0.24
N VAL A 196 -5.77 -8.32 0.38
CA VAL A 196 -5.66 -7.37 -0.73
C VAL A 196 -4.72 -7.90 -1.81
N GLN A 197 -3.51 -8.31 -1.44
CA GLN A 197 -2.53 -8.85 -2.38
C GLN A 197 -3.07 -10.09 -3.09
N ASN A 198 -3.53 -11.09 -2.34
CA ASN A 198 -4.06 -12.33 -2.92
C ASN A 198 -5.39 -12.12 -3.65
N GLY A 199 -6.14 -11.07 -3.31
CA GLY A 199 -7.31 -10.63 -4.07
C GLY A 199 -6.94 -10.11 -5.44
N ILE A 200 -5.96 -9.21 -5.52
CA ILE A 200 -5.40 -8.69 -6.78
C ILE A 200 -4.80 -9.83 -7.60
N HIS A 201 -3.98 -10.69 -6.99
CA HIS A 201 -3.40 -11.84 -7.68
C HIS A 201 -4.48 -12.71 -8.32
N ARG A 202 -5.58 -12.96 -7.61
CA ARG A 202 -6.71 -13.73 -8.16
C ARG A 202 -7.36 -13.05 -9.36
N VAL A 203 -7.58 -11.73 -9.30
CA VAL A 203 -8.16 -10.96 -10.42
C VAL A 203 -7.24 -11.02 -11.64
N LEU A 204 -5.92 -10.98 -11.44
CA LEU A 204 -4.91 -11.02 -12.49
C LEU A 204 -4.50 -12.44 -12.91
N GLY A 205 -5.10 -13.49 -12.34
CA GLY A 205 -4.75 -14.89 -12.64
C GLY A 205 -3.37 -15.33 -12.12
N GLN A 206 -2.80 -14.61 -11.16
CA GLN A 206 -1.53 -14.92 -10.52
C GLN A 206 -1.70 -15.88 -9.33
N SER A 207 -0.63 -16.59 -8.98
CA SER A 207 -0.62 -17.48 -7.82
C SER A 207 -0.71 -16.69 -6.51
N PRO A 208 -1.43 -17.19 -5.48
CA PRO A 208 -1.46 -16.54 -4.18
C PRO A 208 -0.10 -16.64 -3.49
N THR A 209 0.22 -15.63 -2.69
CA THR A 209 1.39 -15.60 -1.82
C THR A 209 1.08 -16.30 -0.50
N LEU A 210 1.86 -17.33 -0.16
CA LEU A 210 1.58 -18.24 0.96
C LEU A 210 2.34 -17.91 2.25
N GLY A 211 3.27 -16.95 2.22
CA GLY A 211 4.14 -16.60 3.35
C GLY A 211 3.51 -15.67 4.40
N TRP A 212 2.30 -15.16 4.20
CA TRP A 212 1.66 -14.14 5.06
C TRP A 212 1.43 -14.56 6.52
N GLY A 213 1.46 -15.86 6.82
CA GLY A 213 1.44 -16.37 8.21
C GLY A 213 2.67 -15.93 9.04
N TRP A 214 3.74 -15.51 8.38
CA TRP A 214 5.01 -15.08 8.98
C TRP A 214 5.18 -13.55 9.01
N GLN A 215 4.11 -12.78 8.78
CA GLN A 215 4.19 -11.32 8.71
C GLN A 215 4.60 -10.63 10.04
N VAL A 216 4.89 -9.34 9.97
CA VAL A 216 5.10 -8.48 11.14
C VAL A 216 3.90 -8.54 12.08
N ARG A 217 4.15 -8.66 13.38
CA ARG A 217 3.11 -8.71 14.41
C ARG A 217 2.29 -7.42 14.47
N ALA A 218 1.04 -7.58 14.90
CA ALA A 218 0.09 -6.49 15.04
C ALA A 218 0.63 -5.35 15.94
N GLN A 219 0.56 -4.11 15.44
CA GLN A 219 0.92 -2.90 16.18
C GLN A 219 -0.04 -1.76 15.80
N PRO A 220 -0.52 -0.94 16.75
CA PRO A 220 -1.26 0.27 16.41
C PRO A 220 -0.34 1.27 15.71
N VAL A 221 -0.87 2.05 14.77
CA VAL A 221 -0.16 3.14 14.11
C VAL A 221 -0.61 4.47 14.69
N VAL A 222 0.36 5.29 15.08
CA VAL A 222 0.21 6.72 15.38
C VAL A 222 1.41 7.45 14.78
N GLN A 223 1.15 8.35 13.86
CA GLN A 223 2.19 9.14 13.20
C GLN A 223 1.80 10.60 13.14
N LEU A 224 2.73 11.47 13.53
CA LEU A 224 2.69 12.89 13.22
C LEU A 224 3.66 13.17 12.08
N GLY A 225 3.28 14.07 11.20
CA GLY A 225 4.16 14.47 10.11
C GLY A 225 4.06 15.95 9.81
N TRP A 226 5.17 16.53 9.41
CA TRP A 226 5.24 17.88 8.88
C TRP A 226 6.01 17.87 7.56
N SER A 227 5.53 18.60 6.56
CA SER A 227 6.26 18.85 5.32
C SER A 227 6.20 20.33 4.93
N ARG A 228 7.25 20.77 4.24
CA ARG A 228 7.34 22.07 3.57
C ARG A 228 7.89 21.88 2.17
N LEU A 229 7.15 22.39 1.20
CA LEU A 229 7.61 22.59 -0.16
C LEU A 229 7.89 24.07 -0.38
N SER A 230 9.03 24.38 -1.01
CA SER A 230 9.41 25.74 -1.40
C SER A 230 9.76 25.76 -2.88
N ALA A 231 9.04 26.54 -3.68
CA ALA A 231 9.27 26.67 -5.11
C ALA A 231 10.14 27.89 -5.41
N PHE A 232 11.14 27.71 -6.27
CA PHE A 232 12.08 28.73 -6.70
C PHE A 232 12.17 28.78 -8.23
N GLY A 233 12.15 29.98 -8.78
CA GLY A 233 12.26 30.21 -10.22
C GLY A 233 10.95 30.03 -10.99
N GLY A 234 11.02 30.33 -12.29
CA GLY A 234 9.96 30.12 -13.27
C GLY A 234 8.73 31.05 -13.11
N ALA A 235 8.68 32.11 -13.90
CA ALA A 235 7.42 32.77 -14.26
C ALA A 235 6.89 32.18 -15.58
N GLY A 236 5.56 32.09 -15.75
CA GLY A 236 4.96 31.54 -16.97
C GLY A 236 5.29 30.06 -17.20
N SER A 237 5.83 29.73 -18.36
CA SER A 237 6.19 28.36 -18.77
C SER A 237 7.64 27.95 -18.48
N GLY A 238 8.42 28.83 -17.84
CA GLY A 238 9.81 28.52 -17.47
C GLY A 238 9.91 27.41 -16.41
N PRO A 239 11.01 26.63 -16.41
CA PRO A 239 11.22 25.61 -15.41
C PRO A 239 11.34 26.21 -14.01
N ASP A 240 10.99 25.43 -13.00
CA ASP A 240 11.20 25.78 -11.60
C ASP A 240 11.75 24.61 -10.79
N VAL A 241 12.26 24.92 -9.61
CA VAL A 241 12.78 23.93 -8.66
C VAL A 241 11.91 23.97 -7.41
N VAL A 242 11.44 22.81 -6.98
CA VAL A 242 10.76 22.62 -5.70
C VAL A 242 11.69 21.90 -4.74
N LEU A 243 11.99 22.54 -3.62
CA LEU A 243 12.64 21.89 -2.49
C LEU A 243 11.60 21.34 -1.53
N ARG A 244 11.81 20.13 -1.05
CA ARG A 244 10.96 19.44 -0.06
C ARG A 244 11.76 19.20 1.21
N THR A 245 11.20 19.56 2.34
CA THR A 245 11.68 19.17 3.67
C THR A 245 10.53 18.51 4.40
N ALA A 246 10.75 17.34 5.00
CA ALA A 246 9.71 16.65 5.73
C ALA A 246 10.26 15.91 6.95
N VAL A 247 9.40 15.74 7.95
CA VAL A 247 9.67 14.95 9.15
C VAL A 247 8.44 14.12 9.45
N LEU A 248 8.64 12.83 9.71
CA LEU A 248 7.64 11.91 10.22
C LEU A 248 8.11 11.39 11.59
N ALA A 249 7.23 11.41 12.58
CA ALA A 249 7.50 10.95 13.93
C ALA A 249 6.42 9.96 14.39
N GLY A 250 6.84 8.79 14.88
CA GLY A 250 5.96 7.70 15.30
C GLY A 250 6.19 6.42 14.50
N ASN A 251 5.12 5.72 14.16
CA ASN A 251 5.17 4.54 13.29
C ASN A 251 4.13 4.67 12.16
N PRO A 252 4.26 3.97 11.01
CA PRO A 252 5.21 2.90 10.70
C PRO A 252 6.68 3.36 10.63
N VAL A 253 6.95 4.59 10.23
CA VAL A 253 8.32 5.12 10.11
C VAL A 253 8.52 6.39 10.96
N THR A 254 9.72 6.56 11.51
CA THR A 254 10.23 7.84 12.02
C THR A 254 11.43 8.24 11.18
N GLU A 255 11.34 9.35 10.47
CA GLU A 255 12.35 9.79 9.53
C GLU A 255 12.34 11.30 9.30
N ALA A 256 13.43 11.81 8.73
CA ALA A 256 13.51 13.13 8.14
C ALA A 256 13.91 13.00 6.66
N ALA A 257 13.34 13.84 5.79
CA ALA A 257 13.57 13.81 4.36
C ALA A 257 13.90 15.20 3.80
N LEU A 258 14.81 15.21 2.83
CA LEU A 258 15.16 16.39 2.04
C LEU A 258 15.18 15.99 0.56
N GLY A 259 14.49 16.77 -0.27
CA GLY A 259 14.41 16.50 -1.70
C GLY A 259 14.43 17.77 -2.54
N ALA A 260 14.78 17.60 -3.80
CA ALA A 260 14.74 18.63 -4.83
C ALA A 260 14.14 18.05 -6.10
N MET A 261 13.26 18.81 -6.74
CA MET A 261 12.58 18.41 -7.96
C MET A 261 12.55 19.57 -8.96
N LEU A 262 13.00 19.31 -10.17
CA LEU A 262 12.82 20.19 -11.31
C LEU A 262 11.44 19.92 -11.94
N ARG A 263 10.69 20.97 -12.27
CA ARG A 263 9.46 20.86 -13.08
C ARG A 263 9.60 21.72 -14.34
N PHE A 264 8.98 21.26 -15.43
CA PHE A 264 8.96 21.96 -16.72
C PHE A 264 7.62 21.75 -17.44
N GLY A 265 7.25 22.68 -18.32
CA GLY A 265 5.95 22.67 -19.00
C GLY A 265 4.88 23.48 -18.26
N ARG A 266 3.60 23.14 -18.47
CA ARG A 266 2.46 23.84 -17.88
C ARG A 266 2.19 23.31 -16.46
N ARG A 267 3.06 23.70 -15.54
CA ARG A 267 3.04 23.26 -14.12
C ARG A 267 2.06 24.08 -13.27
N PRO A 268 1.63 23.53 -12.11
CA PRO A 268 0.86 24.30 -11.14
C PRO A 268 1.62 25.54 -10.66
N SER A 269 0.87 26.62 -10.41
CA SER A 269 1.41 27.92 -9.99
C SER A 269 2.04 27.92 -8.59
N GLY A 270 1.71 26.91 -7.76
CA GLY A 270 2.27 26.74 -6.42
C GLY A 270 3.20 25.52 -6.32
N PRO A 271 3.84 25.34 -5.16
CA PRO A 271 4.69 24.18 -4.91
C PRO A 271 3.85 22.90 -4.83
N THR A 272 4.24 21.89 -5.61
CA THR A 272 3.69 20.54 -5.57
C THR A 272 4.83 19.52 -5.56
N TRP A 273 4.53 18.33 -5.08
CA TRP A 273 5.41 17.16 -5.08
C TRP A 273 4.57 15.94 -5.47
N PRO A 274 5.14 14.85 -6.04
CA PRO A 274 4.41 13.60 -6.22
C PRO A 274 3.77 13.16 -4.91
N GLY A 275 2.44 13.03 -4.89
CA GLY A 275 1.71 12.75 -3.66
C GLY A 275 1.50 13.95 -2.72
N GLU A 276 1.83 15.19 -3.09
CA GLU A 276 1.45 16.42 -2.36
C GLU A 276 0.92 17.49 -3.34
N THR A 277 -0.15 17.15 -4.06
CA THR A 277 -0.65 17.93 -5.21
C THR A 277 -2.01 18.60 -4.93
N LEU A 278 -2.84 18.00 -4.06
CA LEU A 278 -4.19 18.47 -3.77
C LEU A 278 -4.23 19.91 -3.23
N GLY A 279 -5.10 20.74 -3.83
CA GLY A 279 -5.29 22.15 -3.46
C GLY A 279 -4.40 23.15 -4.25
N ALA A 280 -3.38 22.68 -4.96
CA ALA A 280 -2.63 23.52 -5.89
C ALA A 280 -3.46 23.81 -7.14
N ARG A 281 -3.42 25.05 -7.68
CA ARG A 281 -4.11 25.37 -8.94
C ARG A 281 -3.28 24.88 -10.11
N GLU A 282 -3.91 24.08 -10.94
CA GLU A 282 -3.29 23.23 -11.95
C GLU A 282 -3.77 23.69 -13.34
N PRO A 283 -2.89 24.10 -14.26
CA PRO A 283 -3.29 24.63 -15.57
C PRO A 283 -3.45 23.53 -16.62
N ASP A 284 -4.35 23.68 -17.59
CA ASP A 284 -4.54 22.71 -18.68
C ASP A 284 -3.23 22.35 -19.39
N GLY A 285 -3.18 21.14 -19.93
CA GLY A 285 -2.02 20.60 -20.65
C GLY A 285 -1.19 19.66 -19.79
N TRP A 286 0.13 19.70 -19.98
CA TRP A 286 1.03 18.75 -19.36
C TRP A 286 2.21 19.45 -18.69
N TYR A 287 2.76 18.81 -17.66
CA TYR A 287 4.07 19.14 -17.13
C TYR A 287 4.85 17.88 -16.79
N GLY A 288 6.15 17.95 -16.97
CA GLY A 288 7.10 16.92 -16.58
C GLY A 288 7.82 17.32 -15.31
N PHE A 289 8.30 16.31 -14.58
CA PHE A 289 9.11 16.52 -13.39
C PHE A 289 10.17 15.44 -13.23
N ALA A 290 11.29 15.81 -12.62
CA ALA A 290 12.35 14.89 -12.21
C ALA A 290 12.94 15.36 -10.90
N GLY A 291 13.22 14.44 -9.99
CA GLY A 291 13.70 14.79 -8.66
C GLY A 291 14.48 13.71 -7.96
N LEU A 292 15.12 14.13 -6.87
CA LEU A 292 15.89 13.30 -5.95
C LEU A 292 15.42 13.57 -4.52
N GLU A 293 15.48 12.56 -3.67
CA GLU A 293 15.16 12.66 -2.25
C GLU A 293 16.10 11.79 -1.42
N GLY A 294 16.64 12.35 -0.34
CA GLY A 294 17.33 11.61 0.71
C GLY A 294 16.47 11.52 1.96
N ARG A 295 16.55 10.39 2.66
CA ARG A 295 15.84 10.11 3.91
C ARG A 295 16.81 9.61 4.97
N ALA A 296 16.71 10.14 6.18
CA ALA A 296 17.37 9.65 7.38
C ALA A 296 16.34 8.94 8.27
N ILE A 297 16.52 7.64 8.49
CA ILE A 297 15.50 6.74 9.05
C ILE A 297 15.92 6.31 10.46
N ALA A 298 15.23 6.86 11.46
CA ALA A 298 15.46 6.53 12.87
C ALA A 298 14.72 5.27 13.32
N ARG A 299 13.58 4.95 12.70
CA ARG A 299 12.80 3.75 12.98
C ARG A 299 11.95 3.35 11.79
N ASP A 300 11.84 2.06 11.51
CA ASP A 300 10.89 1.48 10.57
C ASP A 300 10.27 0.22 11.20
N ALA A 301 9.03 0.33 11.69
CA ALA A 301 8.33 -0.78 12.33
C ALA A 301 7.99 -1.93 11.37
N LEU A 302 8.12 -1.76 10.05
CA LEU A 302 7.95 -2.81 9.04
C LEU A 302 9.23 -3.64 8.85
N ILE A 303 10.36 -3.16 9.34
CA ILE A 303 11.67 -3.84 9.36
C ILE A 303 12.06 -4.24 10.79
N ASP A 304 12.01 -3.28 11.72
CA ASP A 304 12.34 -3.46 13.14
C ASP A 304 11.27 -4.28 13.90
N GLY A 305 10.08 -4.39 13.33
CA GLY A 305 8.96 -5.12 13.92
C GLY A 305 9.22 -6.62 14.00
N ARG A 306 8.84 -7.24 15.12
CA ARG A 306 8.99 -8.69 15.28
C ARG A 306 7.99 -9.45 14.41
N PRO A 307 8.42 -10.41 13.59
CA PRO A 307 7.50 -11.29 12.88
C PRO A 307 6.93 -12.39 13.78
N TYR A 308 5.93 -13.13 13.28
CA TYR A 308 5.40 -14.32 13.97
C TYR A 308 6.43 -15.45 13.93
N GLY A 309 6.62 -16.17 15.04
CA GLY A 309 7.37 -17.44 15.12
C GLY A 309 8.80 -17.55 14.56
N TYR A 310 9.47 -16.47 14.14
CA TYR A 310 10.90 -16.46 13.83
C TYR A 310 11.56 -15.12 14.21
N ALA A 311 12.90 -15.09 14.20
CA ALA A 311 13.69 -13.88 14.38
C ALA A 311 14.21 -13.37 13.03
N SER A 312 13.96 -12.10 12.74
CA SER A 312 14.58 -11.42 11.61
C SER A 312 16.09 -11.24 11.86
N ARG A 313 16.87 -11.35 10.79
CA ARG A 313 18.32 -11.12 10.72
C ARG A 313 18.69 -9.94 9.83
N ILE A 314 17.69 -9.25 9.30
CA ILE A 314 17.91 -8.00 8.57
C ILE A 314 17.97 -6.83 9.53
N GLU A 315 18.72 -5.82 9.13
CA GLU A 315 18.88 -4.58 9.89
C GLU A 315 18.42 -3.40 9.03
N ARG A 316 17.80 -2.39 9.64
CA ARG A 316 17.36 -1.20 8.93
C ARG A 316 18.57 -0.36 8.50
N GLU A 317 18.52 0.15 7.28
CA GLU A 317 19.50 1.14 6.80
C GLU A 317 19.13 2.53 7.35
N PRO A 318 20.05 3.24 8.01
CA PRO A 318 19.75 4.55 8.58
C PRO A 318 19.59 5.64 7.52
N PHE A 319 20.01 5.40 6.28
CA PHE A 319 19.87 6.33 5.18
C PHE A 319 19.31 5.64 3.94
N ALA A 320 18.40 6.31 3.25
CA ALA A 320 17.85 5.88 1.98
C ALA A 320 17.81 7.04 0.99
N GLY A 321 17.98 6.72 -0.29
CA GLY A 321 17.86 7.65 -1.41
C GLY A 321 16.73 7.26 -2.36
N SER A 322 16.22 8.24 -3.10
CA SER A 322 15.24 8.02 -4.15
C SER A 322 15.49 8.97 -5.31
N ALA A 323 15.33 8.47 -6.53
CA ALA A 323 15.30 9.26 -7.75
C ALA A 323 14.00 8.97 -8.49
N PHE A 324 13.36 9.99 -9.06
CA PHE A 324 12.10 9.79 -9.76
C PHE A 324 11.96 10.73 -10.95
N VAL A 325 11.17 10.28 -11.92
CA VAL A 325 10.76 11.04 -13.10
C VAL A 325 9.28 10.78 -13.35
N GLY A 326 8.56 11.79 -13.81
CA GLY A 326 7.15 11.61 -14.12
C GLY A 326 6.57 12.72 -14.96
N VAL A 327 5.31 12.54 -15.28
CA VAL A 327 4.53 13.43 -16.13
C VAL A 327 3.10 13.48 -15.63
N SER A 328 2.54 14.67 -15.66
CA SER A 328 1.15 14.94 -15.32
C SER A 328 0.44 15.48 -16.55
N PHE A 329 -0.73 14.94 -16.84
CA PHE A 329 -1.57 15.32 -17.97
C PHE A 329 -2.95 15.71 -17.47
N GLY A 330 -3.37 16.95 -17.73
CA GLY A 330 -4.76 17.40 -17.62
C GLY A 330 -5.56 16.85 -18.78
N ALA A 331 -5.97 15.58 -18.68
CA ALA A 331 -6.57 14.82 -19.79
C ALA A 331 -7.91 15.42 -20.24
N PHE A 332 -8.76 15.88 -19.30
CA PHE A 332 -10.10 16.41 -19.59
C PHE A 332 -10.57 17.36 -18.48
N ALA A 333 -10.72 18.66 -18.77
CA ALA A 333 -11.25 19.67 -17.84
C ALA A 333 -10.69 19.54 -16.40
N ASP A 334 -11.50 18.98 -15.48
CA ASP A 334 -11.19 18.86 -14.06
C ASP A 334 -10.35 17.62 -13.70
N TRP A 335 -10.02 16.75 -14.65
CA TRP A 335 -9.30 15.50 -14.41
C TRP A 335 -7.82 15.56 -14.80
N ARG A 336 -7.00 14.90 -13.97
CA ARG A 336 -5.56 14.79 -14.07
C ARG A 336 -5.13 13.35 -13.97
N LEU A 337 -4.28 12.93 -14.91
CA LEU A 337 -3.60 11.65 -14.89
C LEU A 337 -2.12 11.90 -14.63
N ASP A 338 -1.59 11.27 -13.61
CA ASP A 338 -0.20 11.36 -13.19
C ASP A 338 0.46 9.99 -13.39
N PHE A 339 1.64 9.98 -14.00
CA PHE A 339 2.48 8.79 -14.12
C PHE A 339 3.89 9.10 -13.66
N SER A 340 4.48 8.25 -12.82
CA SER A 340 5.88 8.38 -12.42
C SER A 340 6.58 7.03 -12.28
N LEU A 341 7.88 7.07 -12.51
CA LEU A 341 8.82 5.99 -12.24
C LEU A 341 9.79 6.46 -11.16
N ALA A 342 10.01 5.63 -10.16
CA ALA A 342 10.92 5.88 -9.06
C ALA A 342 11.92 4.74 -8.90
N LEU A 343 13.14 5.10 -8.57
CA LEU A 343 14.20 4.23 -8.09
C LEU A 343 14.41 4.54 -6.62
N HIS A 344 14.16 3.58 -5.74
CA HIS A 344 14.37 3.71 -4.30
C HIS A 344 15.54 2.82 -3.87
N SER A 345 16.43 3.31 -3.02
CA SER A 345 17.34 2.42 -2.32
C SER A 345 16.56 1.55 -1.32
N VAL A 346 16.90 0.26 -1.22
CA VAL A 346 16.34 -0.62 -0.19
C VAL A 346 16.68 -0.08 1.22
N PRO A 347 15.69 0.05 2.12
CA PRO A 347 15.91 0.63 3.46
C PRO A 347 16.37 -0.43 4.50
N PHE A 348 17.01 -1.51 4.07
CA PHE A 348 17.51 -2.56 4.97
C PHE A 348 18.73 -3.29 4.40
N ALA A 349 19.58 -3.80 5.29
CA ALA A 349 20.73 -4.65 5.03
C ALA A 349 20.39 -6.10 5.36
N SER A 350 20.93 -7.04 4.57
CA SER A 350 20.74 -8.47 4.78
C SER A 350 22.07 -9.23 4.66
N PRO A 351 22.32 -10.27 5.49
CA PRO A 351 23.50 -11.12 5.38
C PRO A 351 23.64 -11.85 4.03
N ILE A 352 22.54 -12.13 3.35
CA ILE A 352 22.55 -12.81 2.03
C ILE A 352 22.56 -11.81 0.88
N GLU A 353 22.41 -10.52 1.16
CA GLU A 353 22.41 -9.44 0.18
C GLU A 353 23.27 -8.27 0.67
N PRO A 354 24.61 -8.40 0.63
CA PRO A 354 25.52 -7.46 1.31
C PRO A 354 25.67 -6.11 0.62
N ALA A 355 25.09 -5.90 -0.57
CA ALA A 355 25.22 -4.63 -1.27
C ALA A 355 24.26 -3.59 -0.68
N THR A 356 24.82 -2.47 -0.23
CA THR A 356 24.07 -1.32 0.28
C THR A 356 23.39 -0.54 -0.86
N MET A 357 22.26 0.10 -0.59
CA MET A 357 21.56 0.99 -1.53
C MET A 357 21.13 0.36 -2.86
N LYS A 358 20.73 -0.93 -2.86
CA LYS A 358 20.18 -1.56 -4.07
C LYS A 358 18.96 -0.81 -4.57
N PRO A 359 18.83 -0.56 -5.87
CA PRO A 359 17.67 0.14 -6.41
C PRO A 359 16.48 -0.83 -6.54
N GLN A 360 15.33 -0.41 -6.04
CA GLN A 360 14.03 -0.96 -6.35
C GLN A 360 13.30 0.00 -7.29
N ARG A 361 12.67 -0.53 -8.34
CA ARG A 361 11.87 0.26 -9.28
C ARG A 361 10.40 0.20 -8.91
N ILE A 362 9.75 1.36 -8.87
CA ILE A 362 8.32 1.49 -8.60
C ILE A 362 7.71 2.38 -9.67
N GLY A 363 6.60 1.93 -10.26
CA GLY A 363 5.75 2.77 -11.09
C GLY A 363 4.53 3.20 -10.30
N THR A 364 4.08 4.43 -10.54
CA THR A 364 2.92 5.02 -9.87
C THR A 364 1.98 5.59 -10.90
N ILE A 365 0.69 5.30 -10.74
CA ILE A 365 -0.40 5.89 -11.53
C ILE A 365 -1.32 6.62 -10.55
N GLY A 366 -1.57 7.90 -10.84
CA GLY A 366 -2.48 8.74 -10.10
C GLY A 366 -3.61 9.26 -10.97
N LEU A 367 -4.83 9.23 -10.44
CA LEU A 367 -5.97 9.90 -11.02
C LEU A 367 -6.49 10.92 -10.01
N ARG A 368 -6.56 12.18 -10.44
CA ARG A 368 -7.02 13.28 -9.60
C ARG A 368 -8.14 14.04 -10.29
N TRP A 369 -9.19 14.32 -9.55
CA TRP A 369 -10.25 15.23 -9.93
C TRP A 369 -10.12 16.51 -9.11
N GLN A 370 -10.12 17.66 -9.77
CA GLN A 370 -10.05 18.98 -9.16
C GLN A 370 -10.69 20.02 -10.08
N PRO A 371 -11.84 20.60 -9.71
CA PRO A 371 -12.50 21.60 -10.52
C PRO A 371 -11.67 22.87 -10.71
N ALA A 372 -11.74 23.45 -11.90
CA ALA A 372 -11.01 24.68 -12.25
C ALA A 372 -11.51 25.98 -11.56
N ARG A 373 -12.50 25.90 -10.66
CA ARG A 373 -13.22 27.07 -10.10
C ARG A 373 -12.44 27.82 -9.03
#